data_AF-A0AAN8TEY5-F1
#
_entry.id   AF-A0AAN8TEY5-F1
#
_cell.length_a   1.000
_cell.length_b   1.000
_cell.length_c   1.000
_cell.angle_alpha   90.00
_cell.angle_beta   90.00
_cell.angle_gamma   90.00
#
_symmetry.space_group_name_H-M   'P 1'
#
loop_
_entity.id
_entity.type
_entity.pdbx_description
1 polymer ?
#
loop_
_entity_poly.entity_id
_entity_poly.type
_entity_poly.pdbx_seq_one_letter_code
_entity_poly.pdbx_strand_id
1 'polypeptide(L)'
;MEVCLPSSWASEIQLLTHLRYLKINIKEFDFKGISHLLDLQTLIIHSPNTPRTSPGAIWKMTKLRLVEIYELSFVWEENDRTIFEETSTTMLENLKIFRTHHIFVDNTTPRFGGVEVHTQLQYLSLVTSYTKFWDSVGWESYFVLPSNITRLYLGGCFLTEGMVSNIARLKKLESLTIKGGFPVRKSENHYWDVTNVEFPSLKILILESEDE
;
A
#
# COMPACT_ATOMS: atom_id res chain seq x y z
N MET A 1 -12.05 -24.57 -4.89
CA MET A 1 -10.95 -24.67 -5.86
C MET A 1 -11.06 -23.45 -6.77
N GLU A 2 -10.31 -22.38 -6.49
CA GLU A 2 -10.28 -21.23 -7.40
C GLU A 2 -9.44 -21.61 -8.61
N VAL A 3 -10.03 -21.56 -9.80
CA VAL A 3 -9.35 -21.87 -11.06
C VAL A 3 -8.57 -20.62 -11.46
N CYS A 4 -7.24 -20.67 -11.38
CA CYS A 4 -6.39 -19.60 -11.92
C CYS A 4 -6.46 -19.59 -13.46
N LEU A 5 -6.49 -18.40 -14.04
CA LEU A 5 -6.40 -18.24 -15.50
C LEU A 5 -5.03 -18.72 -16.03
N PRO A 6 -4.97 -19.20 -17.29
CA PRO A 6 -3.72 -19.51 -17.97
C PRO A 6 -2.90 -18.24 -18.24
N SER A 7 -1.60 -18.39 -18.43
CA SER A 7 -0.65 -17.29 -18.71
C SER A 7 -0.95 -16.52 -20.01
N SER A 8 -1.79 -17.06 -20.89
CA SER A 8 -2.15 -16.39 -22.16
C SER A 8 -2.95 -15.11 -21.96
N TRP A 9 -3.68 -14.96 -20.83
CA TRP A 9 -4.69 -13.92 -20.54
C TRP A 9 -4.36 -12.49 -20.99
N ALA A 10 -3.09 -12.12 -20.97
CA ALA A 10 -2.62 -10.79 -21.35
C ALA A 10 -2.95 -10.49 -22.82
N SER A 11 -2.86 -11.49 -23.70
CA SER A 11 -3.17 -11.35 -25.13
C SER A 11 -4.66 -11.11 -25.40
N GLU A 12 -5.54 -11.75 -24.62
CA GLU A 12 -6.98 -11.62 -24.74
C GLU A 12 -7.49 -10.28 -24.17
N ILE A 13 -6.82 -9.76 -23.12
CA ILE A 13 -7.15 -8.45 -22.51
C ILE A 13 -6.64 -7.26 -23.33
N GLN A 14 -5.65 -7.45 -24.23
CA GLN A 14 -5.15 -6.38 -25.10
C GLN A 14 -6.22 -5.69 -25.94
N LEU A 15 -7.29 -6.41 -26.30
CA LEU A 15 -8.39 -5.89 -27.12
C LEU A 15 -9.42 -5.08 -26.31
N LEU A 16 -9.38 -5.15 -24.97
CA LEU A 16 -10.38 -4.56 -24.08
C LEU A 16 -10.01 -3.12 -23.65
N THR A 17 -9.74 -2.24 -24.60
CA THR A 17 -9.20 -0.88 -24.34
C THR A 17 -10.09 0.01 -23.47
N HIS A 18 -11.40 -0.23 -23.43
CA HIS A 18 -12.36 0.52 -22.62
C HIS A 18 -12.68 -0.12 -21.27
N LEU A 19 -11.93 -1.16 -20.87
CA LEU A 19 -12.17 -1.88 -19.62
C LEU A 19 -11.98 -0.94 -18.42
N ARG A 20 -13.01 -0.84 -17.57
CA ARG A 20 -12.99 -0.01 -16.36
C ARG A 20 -12.85 -0.81 -15.07
N TYR A 21 -13.15 -2.11 -15.12
CA TYR A 21 -13.12 -3.01 -13.97
C TYR A 21 -12.41 -4.29 -14.37
N LEU A 22 -11.35 -4.63 -13.65
CA LEU A 22 -10.63 -5.88 -13.80
C LEU A 22 -10.49 -6.54 -12.43
N LYS A 23 -11.07 -7.73 -12.29
CA LYS A 23 -10.80 -8.64 -11.20
C LYS A 23 -10.23 -9.92 -11.79
N ILE A 24 -9.02 -10.28 -11.37
CA ILE A 24 -8.30 -11.41 -11.94
C ILE A 24 -7.77 -12.33 -10.84
N ASN A 25 -7.92 -13.63 -11.05
CA ASN A 25 -7.26 -14.66 -10.25
C ASN A 25 -6.30 -15.43 -11.16
N ILE A 26 -5.01 -15.24 -10.93
CA ILE A 26 -3.98 -15.84 -11.78
C ILE A 26 -2.72 -16.17 -10.98
N LYS A 27 -2.03 -17.26 -11.35
CA LYS A 27 -0.79 -17.69 -10.70
C LYS A 27 0.35 -16.69 -10.83
N GLU A 28 0.53 -16.12 -12.02
CA GLU A 28 1.60 -15.18 -12.32
C GLU A 28 0.99 -13.95 -12.99
N PHE A 29 1.09 -12.81 -12.30
CA PHE A 29 0.56 -11.55 -12.78
C PHE A 29 1.71 -10.61 -13.17
N ASP A 30 1.66 -10.06 -14.38
CA ASP A 30 2.57 -9.02 -14.87
C ASP A 30 1.77 -7.75 -15.19
N PHE A 31 2.17 -6.64 -14.58
CA PHE A 31 1.56 -5.33 -14.80
C PHE A 31 1.78 -4.79 -16.23
N LYS A 32 2.82 -5.26 -16.94
CA LYS A 32 3.01 -4.93 -18.37
C LYS A 32 1.84 -5.40 -19.23
N GLY A 33 1.17 -6.48 -18.83
CA GLY A 33 0.00 -7.02 -19.54
C GLY A 33 -1.24 -6.12 -19.49
N ILE A 34 -1.29 -5.13 -18.59
CA ILE A 34 -2.44 -4.21 -18.43
C ILE A 34 -2.07 -2.74 -18.57
N SER A 35 -0.82 -2.41 -18.91
CA SER A 35 -0.36 -1.02 -18.96
C SER A 35 -1.08 -0.18 -20.02
N HIS A 36 -1.69 -0.82 -21.02
CA HIS A 36 -2.51 -0.16 -22.05
C HIS A 36 -3.94 0.14 -21.59
N LEU A 37 -4.40 -0.40 -20.46
CA LEU A 37 -5.75 -0.19 -19.93
C LEU A 37 -5.88 1.15 -19.21
N LEU A 38 -5.70 2.24 -19.94
CA LEU A 38 -5.70 3.61 -19.40
C LEU A 38 -7.08 4.06 -18.87
N ASP A 39 -8.15 3.35 -19.25
CA ASP A 39 -9.52 3.59 -18.76
C ASP A 39 -9.86 2.85 -17.46
N LEU A 40 -8.94 2.03 -16.94
CA LEU A 40 -9.20 1.18 -15.78
C LEU A 40 -9.42 2.01 -14.51
N GLN A 41 -10.49 1.70 -13.79
CA GLN A 41 -10.89 2.38 -12.55
C GLN A 41 -10.80 1.45 -11.33
N THR A 42 -10.93 0.15 -11.53
CA THR A 42 -10.88 -0.85 -10.46
C THR A 42 -9.99 -2.00 -10.90
N LEU A 43 -8.98 -2.29 -10.09
CA LEU A 43 -8.06 -3.40 -10.27
C LEU A 43 -8.04 -4.25 -9.00
N ILE A 44 -8.44 -5.51 -9.12
CA ILE A 44 -8.40 -6.49 -8.04
C ILE A 44 -7.60 -7.69 -8.52
N ILE A 45 -6.49 -7.99 -7.84
CA ILE A 45 -5.57 -9.07 -8.20
C ILE A 45 -5.47 -10.05 -7.04
N HIS A 46 -5.89 -11.29 -7.31
CA HIS A 46 -5.61 -12.43 -6.47
C HIS A 46 -4.57 -13.29 -7.18
N SER A 47 -3.37 -13.38 -6.60
CA SER A 47 -2.29 -14.18 -7.15
C SER A 47 -1.61 -14.93 -6.00
N PRO A 48 -1.47 -16.27 -6.09
CA PRO A 48 -0.71 -17.04 -5.11
C PRO A 48 0.79 -16.75 -5.17
N ASN A 49 1.31 -16.23 -6.28
CA ASN A 49 2.67 -15.72 -6.35
C ASN A 49 2.64 -14.21 -6.13
N THR A 50 3.51 -13.68 -5.28
CA THR A 50 3.66 -12.23 -5.06
C THR A 50 4.03 -11.51 -6.37
N PRO A 51 3.11 -10.73 -6.97
CA PRO A 51 3.41 -9.90 -8.12
C PRO A 51 4.48 -8.87 -7.77
N ARG A 52 5.42 -8.69 -8.68
CA ARG A 52 6.51 -7.72 -8.56
C ARG A 52 6.30 -6.61 -9.56
N THR A 53 6.38 -5.36 -9.10
CA THR A 53 6.16 -4.22 -9.98
C THR A 53 6.88 -2.97 -9.50
N SER A 54 7.21 -2.08 -10.42
CA SER A 54 7.55 -0.71 -10.04
C SER A 54 6.28 0.07 -9.67
N PRO A 55 6.38 1.03 -8.72
CA PRO A 55 5.26 1.93 -8.41
C PRO A 55 4.73 2.66 -9.64
N GLY A 56 5.63 3.05 -10.56
CA GLY A 56 5.25 3.73 -11.81
C GLY A 56 4.29 2.93 -12.69
N ALA A 57 4.34 1.59 -12.68
CA ALA A 57 3.47 0.77 -13.51
C ALA A 57 1.99 0.87 -13.10
N ILE A 58 1.72 0.92 -11.78
CA ILE A 58 0.36 1.11 -11.27
C ILE A 58 -0.02 2.61 -11.31
N TRP A 59 0.92 3.50 -10.99
CA TRP A 59 0.61 4.93 -10.76
C TRP A 59 0.34 5.69 -12.06
N LYS A 60 0.86 5.21 -13.21
CA LYS A 60 0.57 5.77 -14.55
C LYS A 60 -0.89 5.57 -14.97
N MET A 61 -1.63 4.67 -14.32
CA MET A 61 -3.04 4.41 -14.61
C MET A 61 -3.93 5.43 -13.88
N THR A 62 -3.92 6.68 -14.33
CA THR A 62 -4.46 7.85 -13.61
C THR A 62 -5.96 7.80 -13.31
N LYS A 63 -6.73 6.95 -14.01
CA LYS A 63 -8.17 6.74 -13.74
C LYS A 63 -8.47 5.73 -12.64
N LEU A 64 -7.46 5.03 -12.12
CA LEU A 64 -7.64 4.08 -11.03
C LEU A 64 -8.20 4.78 -9.78
N ARG A 65 -9.24 4.15 -9.22
CA ARG A 65 -9.93 4.56 -7.99
C ARG A 65 -9.76 3.54 -6.89
N LEU A 66 -9.67 2.27 -7.26
CA LEU A 66 -9.53 1.15 -6.34
C LEU A 66 -8.47 0.19 -6.87
N VAL A 67 -7.49 -0.08 -6.02
CA VAL A 67 -6.50 -1.14 -6.22
C VAL A 67 -6.54 -2.06 -5.00
N GLU A 68 -6.79 -3.33 -5.23
CA GLU A 68 -6.74 -4.37 -4.21
C GLU A 68 -5.86 -5.51 -4.70
N ILE A 69 -4.78 -5.78 -3.99
CA ILE A 69 -3.80 -6.80 -4.35
C ILE A 69 -3.52 -7.63 -3.09
N TYR A 70 -3.65 -8.95 -3.17
CA TYR A 70 -3.47 -9.79 -1.98
C TYR A 70 -2.03 -9.74 -1.47
N GLU A 71 -1.05 -10.12 -2.29
CA GLU A 71 0.38 -10.00 -2.02
C GLU A 71 1.02 -9.02 -3.01
N LEU A 72 1.94 -8.15 -2.58
CA LEU A 72 2.63 -7.21 -3.46
C LEU A 72 4.08 -6.97 -3.01
N SER A 73 5.00 -6.96 -3.98
CA SER A 73 6.37 -6.50 -3.77
C SER A 73 6.67 -5.37 -4.76
N PHE A 74 7.15 -4.25 -4.25
CA PHE A 74 7.70 -3.21 -5.11
C PHE A 74 9.13 -3.57 -5.53
N VAL A 75 9.52 -3.13 -6.72
CA VAL A 75 10.88 -3.25 -7.26
C VAL A 75 11.17 -1.98 -8.06
N TRP A 76 12.36 -1.39 -7.87
CA TRP A 76 12.83 -0.28 -8.71
C TRP A 76 13.80 -0.78 -9.77
N GLU A 77 13.68 -0.28 -11.00
CA GLU A 77 14.78 -0.33 -11.96
C GLU A 77 15.75 0.83 -11.67
N GLU A 78 17.04 0.69 -12.02
CA GLU A 78 18.02 1.77 -11.87
C GLU A 78 17.54 3.01 -12.64
N ASN A 79 17.41 4.15 -11.95
CA ASN A 79 16.85 5.45 -12.38
C ASN A 79 15.32 5.64 -12.24
N ASP A 80 14.51 4.60 -12.01
CA ASP A 80 13.05 4.78 -11.89
C ASP A 80 12.65 5.52 -10.61
N ARG A 81 13.46 5.39 -9.56
CA ARG A 81 13.14 5.95 -8.24
C ARG A 81 13.18 7.47 -8.20
N THR A 82 14.22 8.08 -8.75
CA THR A 82 14.37 9.54 -8.79
C THR A 82 13.28 10.16 -9.66
N ILE A 83 13.01 9.56 -10.82
CA ILE A 83 11.94 9.99 -11.74
C ILE A 83 10.57 9.86 -11.07
N PHE A 84 10.30 8.76 -10.37
CA PHE A 84 9.04 8.58 -9.66
C PHE A 84 8.88 9.62 -8.54
N GLU A 85 9.91 9.84 -7.73
CA GLU A 85 9.83 10.83 -6.65
C GLU A 85 9.57 12.24 -7.20
N GLU A 86 10.19 12.63 -8.32
CA GLU A 86 9.95 13.92 -9.00
C GLU A 86 8.55 14.03 -9.64
N THR A 87 8.03 12.95 -10.24
CA THR A 87 6.76 12.95 -11.00
C THR A 87 5.53 12.56 -10.16
N SER A 88 5.75 12.06 -8.94
CA SER A 88 4.72 11.56 -8.02
C SER A 88 3.63 12.59 -7.67
N THR A 89 3.92 13.89 -7.83
CA THR A 89 3.00 15.01 -7.56
C THR A 89 1.72 15.00 -8.41
N THR A 90 1.72 14.30 -9.56
CA THR A 90 0.56 14.20 -10.47
C THR A 90 -0.05 12.80 -10.51
N MET A 91 0.56 11.84 -9.83
CA MET A 91 0.14 10.45 -9.85
C MET A 91 -0.92 10.20 -8.78
N LEU A 92 -1.90 9.33 -9.07
CA LEU A 92 -2.99 8.93 -8.16
C LEU A 92 -4.05 9.98 -7.81
N GLU A 93 -4.26 11.01 -8.63
CA GLU A 93 -5.29 12.03 -8.40
C GLU A 93 -6.70 11.46 -8.15
N ASN A 94 -7.01 10.27 -8.71
CA ASN A 94 -8.31 9.62 -8.58
C ASN A 94 -8.32 8.42 -7.62
N LEU A 95 -7.16 7.98 -7.10
CA LEU A 95 -7.09 6.77 -6.28
C LEU A 95 -7.70 7.04 -4.90
N LYS A 96 -8.71 6.25 -4.53
CA LYS A 96 -9.44 6.37 -3.27
C LYS A 96 -9.15 5.24 -2.30
N ILE A 97 -8.90 4.06 -2.83
CA ILE A 97 -8.68 2.84 -2.05
C ILE A 97 -7.44 2.14 -2.60
N PHE A 98 -6.46 1.94 -1.72
CA PHE A 98 -5.31 1.08 -1.95
C PHE A 98 -5.25 0.05 -0.85
N ARG A 99 -5.49 -1.21 -1.21
CA ARG A 99 -5.52 -2.31 -0.26
C ARG A 99 -4.52 -3.38 -0.65
N THR A 100 -3.62 -3.68 0.29
CA THR A 100 -2.80 -4.87 0.25
C THR A 100 -3.00 -5.69 1.52
N HIS A 101 -3.07 -7.02 1.36
CA HIS A 101 -3.15 -7.96 2.48
C HIS A 101 -1.77 -8.38 2.96
N HIS A 102 -0.75 -8.31 2.09
CA HIS A 102 0.66 -8.47 2.37
C HIS A 102 1.47 -7.61 1.40
N ILE A 103 2.32 -6.73 1.93
CA ILE A 103 3.28 -5.91 1.21
C ILE A 103 4.66 -6.15 1.81
N PHE A 104 5.63 -6.47 0.97
CA PHE A 104 7.01 -6.56 1.40
C PHE A 104 7.57 -5.15 1.47
N VAL A 105 7.73 -4.63 2.69
CA VAL A 105 8.32 -3.31 2.92
C VAL A 105 9.82 -3.44 3.07
N ASP A 106 10.53 -2.73 2.21
CA ASP A 106 11.99 -2.62 2.19
C ASP A 106 12.41 -1.24 1.63
N ASN A 107 13.69 -1.06 1.33
CA ASN A 107 14.23 0.17 0.74
C ASN A 107 13.68 0.47 -0.67
N THR A 108 12.93 -0.46 -1.26
CA THR A 108 12.23 -0.31 -2.54
C THR A 108 10.77 0.10 -2.40
N THR A 109 10.25 0.26 -1.19
CA THR A 109 8.87 0.71 -1.00
C THR A 109 8.73 2.22 -1.29
N PRO A 110 7.78 2.65 -2.14
CA PRO A 110 7.56 4.06 -2.43
C PRO A 110 7.04 4.80 -1.19
N ARG A 111 7.49 6.04 -1.03
CA ARG A 111 6.93 6.96 -0.05
C ARG A 111 5.56 7.42 -0.52
N PHE A 112 4.49 7.03 0.18
CA PHE A 112 3.12 7.40 -0.20
C PHE A 112 2.81 8.90 0.01
N GLY A 113 3.63 9.63 0.76
CA GLY A 113 3.39 11.02 1.15
C GLY A 113 4.55 11.98 0.90
N GLY A 114 5.44 11.68 -0.05
CA GLY A 114 6.62 12.51 -0.35
C GLY A 114 6.31 13.96 -0.74
N VAL A 115 5.10 14.25 -1.20
CA VAL A 115 4.63 15.60 -1.50
C VAL A 115 3.15 15.69 -1.15
N GLU A 116 2.71 16.76 -0.48
CA GLU A 116 1.35 17.02 0.05
C GLU A 116 0.22 17.09 -1.02
N VAL A 117 0.41 16.50 -2.19
CA VAL A 117 -0.26 16.90 -3.42
C VAL A 117 -1.27 15.85 -3.86
N HIS A 118 -2.54 16.25 -3.83
CA HIS A 118 -3.68 15.74 -4.62
C HIS A 118 -4.12 14.27 -4.52
N THR A 119 -3.61 13.44 -3.60
CA THR A 119 -4.19 12.10 -3.47
C THR A 119 -5.61 12.17 -2.89
N GLN A 120 -6.58 11.58 -3.58
CA GLN A 120 -7.93 11.33 -3.06
C GLN A 120 -7.95 10.07 -2.16
N LEU A 121 -6.78 9.59 -1.72
CA LEU A 121 -6.65 8.33 -1.02
C LEU A 121 -7.30 8.43 0.36
N GLN A 122 -8.36 7.65 0.55
CA GLN A 122 -9.16 7.63 1.78
C GLN A 122 -8.89 6.36 2.58
N TYR A 123 -8.68 5.22 1.91
CA TYR A 123 -8.39 3.96 2.57
C TYR A 123 -7.04 3.42 2.12
N LEU A 124 -6.16 3.23 3.10
CA LEU A 124 -4.87 2.57 2.95
C LEU A 124 -4.79 1.36 3.87
N SER A 125 -4.48 0.19 3.31
CA SER A 125 -4.19 -1.03 4.07
C SER A 125 -2.82 -1.54 3.68
N LEU A 126 -1.92 -1.62 4.66
CA LEU A 126 -0.55 -2.10 4.52
C LEU A 126 -0.30 -3.18 5.55
N VAL A 127 0.04 -4.39 5.12
CA VAL A 127 0.42 -5.48 6.03
C VAL A 127 1.83 -5.89 5.68
N THR A 128 2.76 -5.66 6.58
CA THR A 128 4.17 -5.84 6.29
C THR A 128 4.64 -7.19 6.79
N SER A 129 5.42 -7.91 5.98
CA SER A 129 6.14 -9.08 6.48
C SER A 129 7.27 -8.64 7.43
N TYR A 130 7.48 -9.35 8.54
CA TYR A 130 8.64 -9.18 9.41
C TYR A 130 9.94 -9.34 8.62
N THR A 131 10.53 -8.23 8.21
CA THR A 131 11.87 -8.21 7.64
C THR A 131 12.79 -7.46 8.60
N LYS A 132 14.08 -7.79 8.57
CA LYS A 132 15.17 -7.08 9.27
C LYS A 132 15.24 -5.57 8.95
N PHE A 133 14.36 -5.08 8.07
CA PHE A 133 14.18 -3.69 7.72
C PHE A 133 13.76 -2.84 8.93
N TRP A 134 12.91 -3.37 9.82
CA TRP A 134 12.46 -2.62 11.01
C TRP A 134 13.58 -2.37 12.03
N ASP A 135 14.66 -3.16 11.98
CA ASP A 135 15.86 -2.95 12.79
C ASP A 135 16.80 -1.88 12.19
N SER A 136 16.48 -1.33 11.00
CA SER A 136 17.34 -0.36 10.30
C SER A 136 16.99 1.09 10.66
N VAL A 137 17.95 1.85 11.20
CA VAL A 137 17.77 3.27 11.55
C VAL A 137 17.21 4.09 10.37
N GLY A 138 16.15 4.89 10.60
CA GLY A 138 15.60 5.83 9.62
C GLY A 138 14.47 5.30 8.75
N TRP A 139 14.00 4.06 8.96
CA TRP A 139 12.88 3.50 8.20
C TRP A 139 11.58 4.30 8.39
N GLU A 140 11.41 4.95 9.56
CA GLU A 140 10.24 5.76 9.88
C GLU A 140 10.04 6.93 8.90
N SER A 141 11.12 7.39 8.28
CA SER A 141 11.09 8.43 7.22
C SER A 141 10.45 7.96 5.91
N TYR A 142 10.33 6.65 5.70
CA TYR A 142 9.64 6.07 4.54
C TYR A 142 8.13 6.04 4.72
N PHE A 143 7.67 6.15 5.97
CA PHE A 143 6.26 6.07 6.31
C PHE A 143 5.61 7.46 6.36
N VAL A 144 5.51 8.09 5.18
CA VAL A 144 4.78 9.35 5.01
C VAL A 144 3.40 9.04 4.45
N LEU A 145 2.36 9.39 5.21
CA LEU A 145 0.97 9.09 4.89
C LEU A 145 0.26 10.31 4.28
N PRO A 146 -0.53 10.14 3.21
CA PRO A 146 -1.39 11.21 2.69
C PRO A 146 -2.38 11.75 3.74
N SER A 147 -2.53 13.07 3.80
CA SER A 147 -3.37 13.75 4.81
C SER A 147 -4.89 13.49 4.67
N ASN A 148 -5.34 13.01 3.50
CA ASN A 148 -6.75 12.72 3.22
C ASN A 148 -7.23 11.34 3.70
N ILE A 149 -6.35 10.54 4.31
CA ILE A 149 -6.69 9.20 4.82
C ILE A 149 -7.76 9.31 5.90
N THR A 150 -8.83 8.54 5.72
CA THR A 150 -9.92 8.37 6.69
C THR A 150 -9.90 6.99 7.33
N ARG A 151 -9.35 5.98 6.65
CA ARG A 151 -9.19 4.62 7.16
C ARG A 151 -7.77 4.14 6.94
N LEU A 152 -7.13 3.68 8.01
CA LEU A 152 -5.79 3.13 7.98
C LEU A 152 -5.79 1.74 8.61
N TYR A 153 -5.29 0.77 7.89
CA TYR A 153 -5.01 -0.57 8.40
C TYR A 153 -3.50 -0.82 8.30
N LEU A 154 -2.88 -1.17 9.43
CA LEU A 154 -1.47 -1.54 9.53
C LEU A 154 -1.37 -2.94 10.11
N GLY A 155 -0.64 -3.82 9.44
CA GLY A 155 -0.37 -5.18 9.88
C GLY A 155 1.12 -5.47 9.95
N GLY A 156 1.59 -6.28 10.90
CA GLY A 156 2.94 -6.87 10.91
C GLY A 156 4.11 -5.88 11.06
N CYS A 157 3.87 -4.67 11.58
CA CYS A 157 4.91 -3.67 11.87
C CYS A 157 4.85 -3.16 13.31
N PHE A 158 6.01 -2.87 13.91
CA PHE A 158 6.10 -2.22 15.21
C PHE A 158 5.92 -0.71 15.07
N LEU A 159 5.04 -0.12 15.88
CA LEU A 159 4.78 1.32 15.83
C LEU A 159 5.82 2.07 16.67
N THR A 160 6.67 2.84 16.00
CA THR A 160 7.62 3.76 16.66
C THR A 160 6.95 5.08 17.01
N GLU A 161 7.53 5.86 17.92
CA GLU A 161 7.06 7.21 18.26
C GLU A 161 6.91 8.11 17.00
N GLY A 162 7.85 7.97 16.05
CA GLY A 162 7.79 8.67 14.76
C GLY A 162 6.58 8.27 13.92
N MET A 163 6.24 6.97 13.85
CA MET A 163 5.03 6.51 13.18
C MET A 163 3.77 7.01 13.89
N VAL A 164 3.70 6.90 15.21
CA VAL A 164 2.56 7.37 15.99
C VAL A 164 2.31 8.86 15.70
N SER A 165 3.36 9.66 15.70
CA SER A 165 3.32 11.09 15.35
C SER A 165 2.82 11.32 13.93
N ASN A 166 3.29 10.54 12.94
CA ASN A 166 2.81 10.64 11.56
C ASN A 166 1.33 10.27 11.41
N ILE A 167 0.85 9.26 12.13
CA ILE A 167 -0.56 8.86 12.12
C ILE A 167 -1.41 9.93 12.83
N ALA A 168 -0.95 10.48 13.96
CA ALA A 168 -1.66 11.53 14.70
C ALA A 168 -1.82 12.85 13.90
N ARG A 169 -0.94 13.11 12.93
CA ARG A 169 -1.06 14.24 11.99
C ARG A 169 -2.24 14.09 11.02
N LEU A 170 -2.81 12.90 10.87
CA LEU A 170 -3.95 12.65 9.98
C LEU A 170 -5.25 13.19 10.57
N LYS A 171 -5.54 14.46 10.31
CA LYS A 171 -6.72 15.16 10.85
C LYS A 171 -8.06 14.58 10.39
N LYS A 172 -8.09 13.79 9.31
CA LYS A 172 -9.30 13.14 8.78
C LYS A 172 -9.41 11.66 9.13
N LEU A 173 -8.45 11.09 9.87
CA LEU A 173 -8.45 9.67 10.21
C LEU A 173 -9.61 9.35 11.15
N GLU A 174 -10.53 8.50 10.70
CA GLU A 174 -11.70 8.07 11.44
C GLU A 174 -11.59 6.63 11.96
N SER A 175 -10.85 5.77 11.25
CA SER A 175 -10.63 4.37 11.62
C SER A 175 -9.16 4.00 11.54
N LEU A 176 -8.63 3.45 12.63
CA LEU A 176 -7.29 2.90 12.71
C LEU A 176 -7.38 1.43 13.15
N THR A 177 -6.82 0.54 12.34
CA THR A 177 -6.67 -0.88 12.67
C THR A 177 -5.20 -1.24 12.68
N ILE A 178 -4.73 -1.86 13.76
CA ILE A 178 -3.35 -2.31 13.93
C ILE A 178 -3.39 -3.80 14.25
N LYS A 179 -2.74 -4.62 13.42
CA LYS A 179 -2.62 -6.08 13.58
C LYS A 179 -1.16 -6.51 13.72
N GLY A 180 -0.80 -7.36 14.68
CA GLY A 180 0.56 -7.94 14.74
C GLY A 180 1.68 -6.95 15.04
N GLY A 181 1.37 -5.78 15.60
CA GLY A 181 2.34 -4.71 15.89
C GLY A 181 2.86 -4.68 17.33
N PHE A 182 2.62 -5.74 18.11
CA PHE A 182 3.03 -5.81 19.52
C PHE A 182 4.27 -6.71 19.66
N PRO A 183 5.31 -6.30 20.41
CA PRO A 183 6.52 -7.11 20.59
C PRO A 183 6.17 -8.43 21.30
N VAL A 184 6.08 -9.53 20.55
CA VAL A 184 5.83 -10.85 21.13
C VAL A 184 7.08 -11.39 21.83
N ARG A 185 8.30 -10.94 21.47
CA ARG A 185 9.55 -11.38 22.13
C ARG A 185 10.63 -10.28 22.20
N LYS A 186 10.90 -9.82 23.43
CA LYS A 186 12.17 -9.24 23.92
C LYS A 186 12.86 -8.16 23.05
N SER A 187 12.18 -7.06 22.78
CA SER A 187 12.89 -5.77 22.66
C SER A 187 12.24 -4.76 23.59
N GLU A 188 13.04 -4.22 24.49
CA GLU A 188 12.64 -3.19 25.43
C GLU A 188 12.16 -1.96 24.62
N ASN A 189 11.01 -1.39 25.03
CA ASN A 189 10.58 -0.01 24.75
C ASN A 189 9.83 0.35 23.44
N HIS A 190 9.29 -0.59 22.66
CA HIS A 190 8.41 -0.24 21.52
C HIS A 190 6.94 -0.31 21.91
N TYR A 191 6.51 0.61 22.77
CA TYR A 191 5.10 0.76 23.13
C TYR A 191 4.42 1.75 22.18
N TRP A 192 3.15 1.49 21.87
CA TRP A 192 2.27 2.51 21.30
C TRP A 192 2.06 3.60 22.35
N ASP A 193 3.00 4.53 22.42
CA ASP A 193 2.94 5.69 23.32
C ASP A 193 2.16 6.81 22.64
N VAL A 194 0.95 7.04 23.14
CA VAL A 194 0.07 8.12 22.70
C VAL A 194 -0.10 9.22 23.75
N THR A 195 0.77 9.27 24.76
CA THR A 195 0.64 10.20 25.89
C THR A 195 0.64 11.66 25.44
N ASN A 196 1.41 11.97 24.38
CA ASN A 196 1.62 13.35 23.89
C ASN A 196 1.04 13.60 22.49
N VAL A 197 0.12 12.76 22.01
CA VAL A 197 -0.47 12.90 20.68
C VAL A 197 -1.99 12.85 20.74
N GLU A 198 -2.63 13.60 19.84
CA GLU A 198 -4.09 13.66 19.74
C GLU A 198 -4.57 13.18 18.37
N PHE A 199 -5.63 12.38 18.38
CA PHE A 199 -6.32 11.90 17.18
C PHE A 199 -7.71 12.56 17.06
N PRO A 200 -7.83 13.73 16.42
CA PRO A 200 -9.02 14.58 16.56
C PRO A 200 -10.30 14.02 15.93
N SER A 201 -10.16 13.13 14.93
CA SER A 201 -11.29 12.58 14.18
C SER A 201 -11.47 11.07 14.37
N LEU A 202 -10.60 10.43 15.17
CA LEU A 202 -10.57 8.97 15.29
C LEU A 202 -11.78 8.49 16.09
N LYS A 203 -12.58 7.62 15.47
CA LYS A 203 -13.82 7.06 16.03
C LYS A 203 -13.68 5.57 16.30
N ILE A 204 -12.90 4.88 15.48
CA ILE A 204 -12.72 3.42 15.54
C ILE A 204 -11.24 3.13 15.71
N LEU A 205 -10.90 2.42 16.79
CA LEU A 205 -9.58 1.85 17.02
C LEU A 205 -9.73 0.34 17.20
N ILE A 206 -9.05 -0.43 16.36
CA ILE A 206 -9.02 -1.89 16.44
C ILE A 206 -7.57 -2.30 16.63
N LEU A 207 -7.30 -3.05 17.70
CA LEU A 207 -5.99 -3.61 18.02
C LEU A 207 -6.12 -5.14 18.00
N GLU A 208 -5.46 -5.78 17.04
CA GLU A 208 -5.45 -7.23 16.86
C GLU A 208 -4.04 -7.76 17.16
N SER A 209 -3.94 -8.79 18.01
CA SER A 209 -2.74 -9.62 18.08
C SER A 209 -2.65 -10.47 16.81
N GLU A 210 -1.45 -10.81 16.37
CA GLU A 210 -1.31 -11.96 15.48
C GLU A 210 -1.75 -13.20 16.27
N ASP A 211 -2.82 -13.86 15.83
CA ASP A 211 -3.14 -15.21 16.29
C ASP A 211 -2.03 -16.14 15.77
N GLU A 212 -1.42 -16.90 16.70
CA GLU A 212 -0.35 -17.88 16.45
C GLU A 212 -0.72 -18.97 15.43
#